data_AF-A0A6B3FEU1-F1
#
_entry.id   AF-A0A6B3FEU1-F1
#
_cell.length_a   1.000
_cell.length_b   1.000
_cell.length_c   1.000
_cell.angle_alpha   90.00
_cell.angle_beta   90.00
_cell.angle_gamma   90.00
#
_symmetry.space_group_name_H-M   'P 1'
#
loop_
_entity.id
_entity.type
_entity.pdbx_description
1 polymer ?
#
loop_
_entity_poly.entity_id
_entity_poly.type
_entity_poly.pdbx_seq_one_letter_code
_entity_poly.pdbx_strand_id
1 'polypeptide(L)'
;MAVHVVAEEIPGVTSLAAGAMWGPYLVEPKAKVDEWSRRSLEVFRELAGDPATGVRLTSGIEASRTAEVPPEWATTLPDHRPCEAAELPPGFTAGYR
;
A
#
# COMPACT_ATOMS: atom_id res chain seq x y z
N MET A 1 1.64 8.23 33.93
CA MET A 1 0.51 7.30 33.73
C MET A 1 1.08 6.02 33.13
N ALA A 2 0.78 4.84 33.69
CA ALA A 2 1.24 3.58 33.11
C ALA A 2 0.25 3.09 32.04
N VAL A 3 0.76 2.53 30.94
CA VAL A 3 -0.04 1.94 29.85
C VAL A 3 0.28 0.44 29.80
N HIS A 4 -0.75 -0.39 29.69
CA HIS A 4 -0.63 -1.84 29.57
C HIS A 4 -1.26 -2.30 28.24
N VAL A 5 -0.55 -3.19 27.52
CA VAL A 5 -1.09 -3.89 26.34
C VAL A 5 -1.45 -5.30 26.75
N VAL A 6 -2.71 -5.68 26.58
CA VAL A 6 -3.21 -7.02 26.87
C VAL A 6 -3.64 -7.66 25.54
N ALA A 7 -2.95 -8.73 25.16
CA ALA A 7 -3.24 -9.52 23.97
C ALA A 7 -2.98 -11.00 24.28
N GLU A 8 -3.62 -11.90 23.54
CA GLU A 8 -3.34 -13.34 23.63
C GLU A 8 -1.89 -13.65 23.24
N GLU A 9 -1.40 -13.02 22.16
CA GLU A 9 -0.03 -13.14 21.69
C GLU A 9 0.56 -11.77 21.28
N ILE A 10 1.87 -11.59 21.48
CA ILE A 10 2.61 -10.37 21.12
C ILE A 10 3.90 -10.77 20.38
N PRO A 11 4.04 -10.45 19.07
CA PRO A 11 3.04 -9.82 18.20
C PRO A 11 1.92 -10.81 17.82
N GLY A 12 0.74 -10.29 17.47
CA GLY A 12 -0.36 -11.13 16.99
C GLY A 12 -0.06 -11.78 15.63
N VAL A 13 -0.50 -13.05 15.46
CA VAL A 13 -0.15 -13.89 14.31
C VAL A 13 -0.55 -13.31 12.95
N THR A 14 -1.72 -12.69 12.85
CA THR A 14 -2.20 -12.10 11.58
C THR A 14 -1.29 -10.97 11.10
N SER A 15 -0.85 -10.10 12.02
CA SER A 15 0.06 -9.01 11.71
C SER A 15 1.45 -9.53 11.36
N LEU A 16 1.92 -10.55 12.07
CA LEU A 16 3.23 -11.15 11.83
C LEU A 16 3.32 -11.88 10.48
N ALA A 17 2.23 -12.51 10.04
CA ALA A 17 2.17 -13.24 8.78
C ALA A 17 1.93 -12.34 7.55
N ALA A 18 1.58 -11.07 7.74
CA ALA A 18 1.25 -10.17 6.64
C ALA A 18 2.51 -9.79 5.83
N GLY A 19 2.47 -9.98 4.51
CA GLY A 19 3.51 -9.44 3.62
C GLY A 19 3.46 -7.92 3.44
N ALA A 20 2.26 -7.35 3.63
CA ALA A 20 1.88 -5.93 3.63
C ALA A 20 2.46 -5.02 2.52
N MET A 21 1.55 -4.44 1.74
CA MET A 21 1.80 -3.25 0.93
C MET A 21 0.71 -2.22 1.24
N TRP A 22 1.01 -0.94 1.01
CA TRP A 22 0.06 0.13 1.31
C TRP A 22 -0.87 0.39 0.11
N GLY A 23 -2.16 0.52 0.40
CA GLY A 23 -3.18 0.97 -0.54
C GLY A 23 -4.55 1.07 0.15
N PRO A 24 -5.37 2.10 -0.12
CA PRO A 24 -6.74 2.17 0.36
C PRO A 24 -7.55 0.96 -0.13
N TYR A 25 -8.04 0.14 0.80
CA TYR A 25 -8.96 -0.94 0.47
C TYR A 25 -10.34 -0.35 0.20
N LEU A 26 -11.05 -0.84 -0.82
CA LEU A 26 -12.37 -0.34 -1.23
C LEU A 26 -13.47 -0.82 -0.27
N VAL A 27 -13.42 -0.32 0.97
CA VAL A 27 -14.34 -0.69 2.06
C VAL A 27 -15.00 0.54 2.67
N GLU A 28 -16.14 0.31 3.32
CA GLU A 28 -16.90 1.37 3.98
C GLU A 28 -16.48 1.54 5.45
N PRO A 29 -16.57 2.77 6.01
CA PRO A 29 -17.03 3.99 5.37
C PRO A 29 -15.93 4.70 4.58
N LYS A 30 -16.16 4.91 3.28
CA LYS A 30 -15.13 5.40 2.33
C LYS A 30 -14.41 6.66 2.79
N ALA A 31 -15.14 7.67 3.27
CA ALA A 31 -14.55 8.93 3.69
C ALA A 31 -13.53 8.78 4.84
N LYS A 32 -13.77 7.87 5.78
CA LYS A 32 -12.81 7.59 6.87
C LYS A 32 -11.63 6.77 6.38
N VAL A 33 -11.87 5.80 5.50
CA VAL A 33 -10.81 5.00 4.90
C VAL A 33 -9.87 5.88 4.11
N ASP A 34 -10.38 6.84 3.34
CA ASP A 34 -9.57 7.81 2.60
C ASP A 34 -8.73 8.67 3.55
N GLU A 35 -9.33 9.17 4.65
CA GLU A 35 -8.61 9.97 5.67
C GLU A 35 -7.48 9.17 6.35
N TRP A 36 -7.78 7.96 6.83
CA TRP A 36 -6.80 7.09 7.48
C TRP A 36 -5.71 6.64 6.51
N SER A 37 -6.06 6.38 5.26
CA SER A 37 -5.10 6.00 4.23
C SER A 37 -4.13 7.14 3.95
N ARG A 38 -4.63 8.37 3.75
CA ARG A 38 -3.77 9.55 3.56
C ARG A 38 -2.85 9.75 4.76
N ARG A 39 -3.40 9.73 5.98
CA ARG A 39 -2.60 9.93 7.20
C ARG A 39 -1.55 8.84 7.39
N SER A 40 -1.91 7.57 7.14
CA SER A 40 -0.97 6.46 7.27
C SER A 40 0.14 6.53 6.21
N LEU A 41 -0.15 6.96 4.97
CA LEU A 41 0.89 7.18 3.95
C LEU A 41 1.91 8.24 4.39
N GLU A 42 1.45 9.35 4.96
CA GLU A 42 2.34 10.39 5.52
C GLU A 42 3.27 9.79 6.58
N VAL A 43 2.71 9.05 7.55
CA VAL A 43 3.49 8.40 8.62
C VAL A 43 4.45 7.33 8.07
N PHE A 44 4.02 6.50 7.11
CA PHE A 44 4.89 5.48 6.52
C PHE A 44 6.05 6.08 5.73
N ARG A 45 5.85 7.24 5.09
CA ARG A 45 6.93 7.99 4.43
C ARG A 45 7.95 8.53 5.43
N GLU A 46 7.49 9.03 6.58
CA GLU A 46 8.37 9.46 7.68
C GLU A 46 9.17 8.26 8.25
N LEU A 47 8.49 7.14 8.54
CA LEU A 47 9.13 5.92 9.05
C LEU A 47 10.14 5.34 8.06
N ALA A 48 9.87 5.40 6.76
CA ALA A 48 10.81 4.95 5.72
C ALA A 48 12.13 5.75 5.71
N GLY A 49 12.18 6.91 6.36
CA GLY A 49 13.41 7.66 6.58
C GLY A 49 14.35 7.07 7.64
N ASP A 50 13.86 6.15 8.47
CA ASP A 50 14.64 5.45 9.50
C ASP A 50 14.74 3.94 9.20
N PRO A 51 15.93 3.43 8.81
CA PRO A 51 16.17 2.01 8.56
C PRO A 51 15.82 1.07 9.72
N ALA A 52 15.80 1.55 10.98
CA ALA A 52 15.48 0.73 12.13
C ALA A 52 14.00 0.34 12.21
N THR A 53 13.12 1.02 11.47
CA THR A 53 11.67 0.79 11.49
C THR A 53 11.23 -0.41 10.64
N GLY A 54 12.06 -0.84 9.68
CA GLY A 54 11.71 -1.88 8.71
C GLY A 54 10.75 -1.44 7.59
N VAL A 55 10.32 -0.18 7.57
CA VAL A 55 9.47 0.39 6.51
C VAL A 55 10.34 0.89 5.36
N ARG A 56 9.94 0.63 4.10
CA ARG A 56 10.62 1.16 2.92
C ARG A 56 9.63 1.57 1.84
N LEU A 57 9.99 2.61 1.09
CA LEU A 57 9.32 2.94 -0.17
C LEU A 57 10.00 2.18 -1.30
N THR A 58 9.20 1.52 -2.14
CA THR A 58 9.69 0.84 -3.34
C THR A 58 8.78 1.16 -4.50
N SER A 59 9.38 1.30 -5.67
CA SER A 59 8.63 1.40 -6.92
C SER A 59 8.10 0.01 -7.31
N GLY A 60 6.91 -0.07 -7.90
CA GLY A 60 6.26 -1.31 -8.33
C GLY A 60 5.43 -1.12 -9.59
N ILE A 61 4.82 -2.21 -10.08
CA ILE A 61 3.84 -2.18 -11.16
C ILE A 61 2.64 -3.01 -10.71
N GLU A 62 1.44 -2.44 -10.79
CA GLU A 62 0.20 -3.22 -10.75
C GLU A 62 -0.14 -3.63 -12.18
N ALA A 63 0.00 -4.92 -12.48
CA ALA A 63 -0.23 -5.48 -13.80
C ALA A 63 -1.50 -6.32 -13.82
N SER A 64 -2.32 -6.15 -14.86
CA SER A 64 -3.50 -6.98 -15.12
C SER A 64 -3.43 -7.65 -16.49
N ARG A 65 -4.11 -8.80 -16.60
CA ARG A 65 -4.26 -9.54 -17.86
C ARG A 65 -5.37 -8.95 -18.73
N THR A 66 -6.14 -8.03 -18.18
CA THR A 66 -7.22 -7.28 -18.83
C THR A 66 -7.04 -5.80 -18.54
N ALA A 67 -7.44 -4.94 -19.48
CA ALA A 67 -7.39 -3.50 -19.24
C ALA A 67 -8.36 -3.12 -18.11
N GLU A 68 -7.83 -2.58 -17.02
CA GLU A 68 -8.58 -2.10 -15.86
C GLU A 68 -8.29 -0.63 -15.64
N VAL A 69 -9.33 0.11 -15.24
CA VAL A 69 -9.19 1.52 -14.87
C VAL A 69 -8.57 1.55 -13.47
N PRO A 70 -7.45 2.26 -13.26
CA PRO A 70 -6.85 2.37 -11.94
C PRO A 70 -7.84 3.03 -10.97
N PRO A 71 -7.84 2.63 -9.69
CA PRO A 71 -8.64 3.30 -8.69
C PRO A 71 -8.17 4.75 -8.54
N GLU A 72 -9.12 5.66 -8.29
CA GLU A 72 -8.85 7.12 -8.27
C GLU A 72 -7.71 7.51 -7.34
N TRP A 73 -7.55 6.84 -6.20
CA TRP A 73 -6.45 7.15 -5.28
C TRP A 73 -5.07 6.86 -5.88
N ALA A 74 -4.94 5.84 -6.73
CA ALA A 74 -3.66 5.44 -7.31
C ALA A 74 -3.16 6.51 -8.30
N THR A 75 -4.08 7.18 -9.00
CA THR A 75 -3.73 8.25 -9.95
C THR A 75 -3.22 9.52 -9.27
N THR A 76 -3.41 9.64 -7.95
CA THR A 76 -2.89 10.76 -7.15
C THR A 76 -1.48 10.52 -6.60
N LEU A 77 -0.93 9.29 -6.76
CA LEU A 77 0.42 8.99 -6.31
C LEU A 77 1.47 9.65 -7.21
N PRO A 78 2.62 10.05 -6.64
CA PRO A 78 3.76 10.51 -7.42
C PRO A 78 4.19 9.44 -8.43
N ASP A 79 4.63 9.89 -9.60
CA ASP A 79 5.12 9.04 -10.69
C ASP A 79 4.10 8.07 -11.28
N HIS A 80 2.80 8.25 -10.97
CA HIS A 80 1.75 7.43 -11.54
C HIS A 80 1.70 7.55 -13.06
N ARG A 81 1.75 6.41 -13.76
CA ARG A 81 1.52 6.36 -15.21
C ARG A 81 1.16 4.97 -15.71
N PRO A 82 0.49 4.86 -16.88
CA PRO A 82 0.42 3.62 -17.62
C PRO A 82 1.82 3.05 -17.92
N CYS A 83 1.93 1.72 -17.87
CA CYS A 83 3.14 1.00 -18.28
C CYS A 83 3.15 0.77 -19.79
N GLU A 84 4.33 0.86 -20.38
CA GLU A 84 4.58 0.40 -21.75
C GLU A 84 4.59 -1.12 -21.80
N ALA A 85 4.27 -1.71 -22.97
CA ALA A 85 4.22 -3.17 -23.13
C ALA A 85 5.54 -3.88 -22.74
N ALA A 86 6.69 -3.21 -22.89
CA ALA A 86 8.00 -3.74 -22.53
C ALA A 86 8.28 -3.75 -21.01
N GLU A 87 7.51 -3.00 -20.21
CA GLU A 87 7.62 -2.96 -18.75
C GLU A 87 6.78 -4.04 -18.07
N LEU A 88 5.83 -4.64 -18.81
CA LEU A 88 4.90 -5.62 -18.28
C LEU A 88 5.53 -7.01 -18.16
N PRO A 89 5.28 -7.75 -17.07
CA PRO A 89 5.67 -9.15 -16.98
C PRO A 89 4.97 -9.99 -18.07
N PRO A 90 5.58 -11.12 -18.49
CA PRO A 90 4.96 -12.01 -19.47
C PRO A 90 3.54 -12.44 -19.10
N GLY A 91 2.61 -12.35 -20.06
CA GLY A 91 1.22 -12.73 -19.89
C GLY A 91 0.29 -11.62 -19.37
N PHE A 92 0.82 -10.45 -19.00
CA PHE A 92 0.04 -9.27 -18.64
C PHE A 92 -0.10 -8.33 -19.85
N THR A 93 -1.25 -7.65 -19.95
CA THR A 93 -1.62 -6.85 -21.13
C THR A 93 -1.83 -5.37 -20.81
N ALA A 94 -2.00 -5.03 -19.53
CA ALA A 94 -2.13 -3.67 -19.04
C ALA A 94 -1.48 -3.55 -17.67
N GLY A 95 -1.12 -2.33 -17.28
CA GLY A 95 -0.64 -2.05 -15.93
C GLY A 95 -0.28 -0.60 -15.74
N TYR A 96 -0.08 -0.22 -14.49
CA TYR A 96 0.36 1.10 -14.09
C TYR A 96 1.45 1.01 -13.02
N ARG A 97 2.32 2.01 -13.02
CA ARG A 97 3.34 2.26 -12.01
C ARG A 97 2.91 3.45 -11.17
#